data_AF-A0A4Q5HHH2-F1
#
_entry.id   AF-A0A4Q5HHH2-F1
#
_cell.length_a   1.000
_cell.length_b   1.000
_cell.length_c   1.000
_cell.angle_alpha   90.00
_cell.angle_beta   90.00
_cell.angle_gamma   90.00
#
_symmetry.space_group_name_H-M   'P 1'
#
loop_
_entity.id
_entity.type
_entity.pdbx_description
1 polymer ?
#
loop_
_entity_poly.entity_id
_entity_poly.type
_entity_poly.pdbx_seq_one_letter_code
_entity_poly.pdbx_strand_id
1 'polypeptide(L)'
;MKKFLKYAFVAVFAAIVGCGVYASQKSDTMSDFMLANVEALANNGESSGSDIYCCGNAGVCMVVIDNTGTKHDVKGVKSTLPCP
;
A
#
# COMPACT_ATOMS: atom_id res chain seq x y z
N MET A 1 40.73 2.72 -37.72
CA MET A 1 40.02 3.45 -36.64
C MET A 1 38.51 3.60 -36.86
N LYS A 2 37.98 3.71 -38.09
CA LYS A 2 36.53 3.88 -38.36
C LYS A 2 35.60 2.74 -37.88
N LYS A 3 36.12 1.52 -37.66
CA LYS A 3 35.29 0.35 -37.28
C LYS A 3 35.04 0.27 -35.77
N PHE A 4 36.01 0.66 -34.94
CA PHE A 4 35.88 0.64 -33.47
C PHE A 4 34.78 1.57 -32.97
N LEU A 5 34.61 2.74 -33.60
CA LEU A 5 33.54 3.69 -33.23
C LEU A 5 32.13 3.11 -33.44
N LYS A 6 31.94 2.29 -34.49
CA LYS A 6 30.66 1.64 -34.76
C LYS A 6 30.31 0.61 -33.67
N TYR A 7 31.29 -0.17 -33.24
CA TYR A 7 31.09 -1.15 -32.17
C TYR A 7 30.90 -0.50 -30.79
N ALA A 8 31.59 0.59 -30.51
CA ALA A 8 31.42 1.36 -29.27
C ALA A 8 30.00 1.93 -29.14
N PHE A 9 29.44 2.45 -30.24
CA PHE A 9 28.09 2.98 -30.25
C PHE A 9 27.05 1.87 -29.97
N VAL A 10 27.18 0.71 -30.62
CA VAL A 10 26.29 -0.44 -30.39
C VAL A 10 26.39 -0.96 -28.95
N ALA A 11 27.59 -0.99 -28.36
CA ALA A 11 27.79 -1.42 -26.98
C ALA A 11 27.11 -0.48 -25.96
N VAL A 12 27.15 0.84 -26.20
CA VAL A 12 26.47 1.83 -25.34
C VAL A 12 24.95 1.66 -25.40
N PHE A 13 24.38 1.44 -26.59
CA PHE A 13 22.94 1.18 -26.72
C PHE A 13 22.52 -0.12 -26.02
N ALA A 14 23.30 -1.20 -26.18
CA ALA A 14 23.04 -2.46 -25.49
C ALA A 14 23.13 -2.32 -23.96
N ALA A 15 24.07 -1.51 -23.46
CA ALA A 15 24.20 -1.20 -22.04
C ALA A 15 23.03 -0.35 -21.51
N ILE A 16 22.55 0.63 -22.27
CA ILE A 16 21.38 1.45 -21.90
C ILE A 16 20.11 0.59 -21.86
N VAL A 17 19.94 -0.33 -22.82
CA VAL A 17 18.80 -1.27 -22.81
C VAL A 17 18.92 -2.27 -21.65
N GLY A 18 20.13 -2.80 -21.38
CA GLY A 18 20.37 -3.69 -20.24
C GLY A 18 20.17 -3.02 -18.88
N CYS A 19 20.64 -1.77 -18.73
CA CYS A 19 20.40 -0.94 -17.54
C CYS A 19 18.94 -0.49 -17.43
N GLY A 20 18.24 -0.28 -18.55
CA GLY A 20 16.81 0.01 -18.60
C GLY A 20 15.98 -1.17 -18.11
N VAL A 21 16.27 -2.39 -18.58
CA VAL A 21 15.63 -3.63 -18.11
C VAL A 21 15.96 -3.92 -16.64
N TYR A 22 17.18 -3.61 -16.18
CA TYR A 22 17.56 -3.74 -14.77
C TYR A 22 16.88 -2.68 -13.88
N ALA A 23 16.73 -1.45 -14.37
CA ALA A 23 15.95 -0.40 -13.71
C ALA A 23 14.45 -0.72 -13.69
N SER A 24 13.92 -1.39 -14.73
CA SER A 24 12.55 -1.90 -14.78
C SER A 24 12.30 -3.12 -13.89
N GLN A 25 13.34 -3.87 -13.50
CA GLN A 25 13.22 -4.93 -12.48
C GLN A 25 13.38 -4.39 -11.05
N LYS A 26 14.08 -3.26 -10.87
CA LYS A 26 14.04 -2.47 -9.63
C LYS A 26 12.85 -1.50 -9.60
N SER A 27 11.78 -1.83 -10.32
CA SER A 27 10.45 -1.32 -10.02
C SER A 27 9.92 -2.04 -8.76
N ASP A 28 10.67 -1.93 -7.66
CA ASP A 28 10.11 -1.77 -6.31
C ASP A 28 9.31 -0.44 -6.24
N THR A 29 8.57 -0.10 -7.30
CA THR A 29 7.61 0.98 -7.39
C THR A 29 6.20 0.39 -7.31
N MET A 30 6.04 -0.68 -6.54
CA MET A 30 4.74 -1.07 -5.98
C MET A 30 4.51 -0.45 -4.59
N SER A 31 5.30 0.55 -4.17
CA SER A 31 5.12 1.09 -2.82
C SER A 31 4.25 2.35 -2.73
N ASP A 32 4.08 3.14 -3.79
CA ASP A 32 3.39 4.45 -3.66
C ASP A 32 1.95 4.45 -4.21
N PHE A 33 1.66 3.68 -5.28
CA PHE A 33 0.29 3.58 -5.79
C PHE A 33 -0.58 2.56 -5.04
N MET A 34 0.03 1.61 -4.31
CA MET A 34 -0.72 0.73 -3.39
C MET A 34 -1.08 1.42 -2.07
N LEU A 35 -0.46 2.55 -1.74
CA LEU A 35 -0.75 3.33 -0.52
C LEU A 35 -1.83 4.41 -0.75
N ALA A 36 -1.90 5.02 -1.94
CA ALA A 36 -2.98 5.97 -2.26
C ALA A 36 -4.38 5.34 -2.26
N ASN A 37 -4.48 4.04 -2.54
CA ASN A 37 -5.76 3.30 -2.47
C ASN A 37 -6.09 2.81 -1.05
N VAL A 38 -5.14 2.84 -0.11
CA VAL A 38 -5.35 2.50 1.30
C VAL A 38 -5.92 3.69 2.08
N GLU A 39 -5.51 4.91 1.76
CA GLU A 39 -6.08 6.11 2.40
C GLU A 39 -7.48 6.46 1.86
N ALA A 40 -7.79 6.13 0.60
CA ALA A 40 -9.14 6.29 0.06
C ALA A 40 -10.17 5.32 0.68
N LEU A 41 -9.74 4.16 1.20
CA LEU A 41 -10.64 3.25 1.93
C LEU A 41 -10.81 3.66 3.41
N ALA A 42 -9.87 4.39 3.99
CA ALA A 42 -10.00 4.92 5.35
C ALA A 42 -10.91 6.18 5.41
N ASN A 43 -11.13 6.86 4.28
CA ASN A 43 -11.94 8.09 4.23
C ASN A 43 -13.47 7.86 4.33
N ASN A 44 -13.92 6.62 4.53
CA ASN A 44 -15.33 6.30 4.73
C ASN A 44 -15.69 5.89 6.17
N GLY A 45 -14.76 6.01 7.12
CA GLY A 45 -14.98 5.69 8.54
C GLY A 45 -14.94 6.92 9.44
N GLU A 46 -15.99 7.74 9.37
CA GLU A 46 -16.45 8.58 10.49
C GLU A 46 -15.50 9.64 11.02
N SER A 47 -15.23 10.64 10.18
CA SER A 47 -14.81 11.98 10.65
C SER A 47 -15.99 12.73 11.28
N SER A 48 -16.53 12.23 12.38
CA SER A 48 -17.31 13.00 13.35
C SER A 48 -16.72 12.69 14.71
N GLY A 49 -16.13 13.69 15.38
CA GLY A 49 -15.39 13.55 16.65
C GLY A 49 -16.27 13.11 17.82
N SER A 50 -16.85 11.92 17.71
CA SER A 50 -17.73 11.26 18.67
C SER A 50 -17.11 9.90 18.94
N ASP A 51 -16.91 9.58 20.22
CA ASP A 51 -16.40 8.28 20.62
C ASP A 51 -17.40 7.18 20.19
N ILE A 52 -16.88 6.17 19.50
CA ILE A 52 -17.66 5.01 19.06
C ILE A 52 -17.31 3.84 19.96
N TYR A 53 -18.32 3.27 20.61
CA TYR A 53 -18.21 2.11 21.48
C TYR A 53 -18.68 0.85 20.75
N CYS A 54 -17.95 -0.26 20.93
CA CYS A 54 -18.33 -1.58 20.45
C CYS A 54 -18.91 -2.39 21.60
N CYS A 55 -20.23 -2.61 21.59
CA CYS A 55 -20.94 -3.24 22.70
C CYS A 55 -21.35 -4.68 22.40
N GLY A 56 -21.13 -5.58 23.35
CA GLY A 56 -21.44 -7.01 23.22
C GLY A 56 -20.45 -7.78 22.35
N ASN A 57 -20.82 -9.00 21.97
CA ASN A 57 -19.96 -9.92 21.20
C ASN A 57 -20.61 -10.39 19.88
N ALA A 58 -21.73 -9.79 19.49
CA ALA A 58 -22.46 -10.13 18.28
C ALA A 58 -22.02 -9.25 17.12
N GLY A 59 -21.70 -9.85 15.96
CA GLY A 59 -21.24 -9.12 14.77
C GLY A 59 -19.79 -8.65 14.84
N VAL A 60 -19.34 -7.98 13.78
CA VAL A 60 -18.02 -7.32 13.70
C VAL A 60 -18.25 -5.82 13.79
N CYS A 61 -17.73 -5.20 14.84
CA CYS A 61 -17.88 -3.76 15.09
C CYS A 61 -16.79 -2.95 14.36
N MET A 62 -15.54 -3.36 14.51
CA MET A 62 -14.40 -2.77 13.83
C MET A 62 -13.33 -3.83 13.58
N VAL A 63 -12.42 -3.56 12.64
CA VAL A 63 -11.25 -4.40 12.36
C VAL A 63 -10.02 -3.59 12.69
N VAL A 64 -9.19 -4.09 13.61
CA VAL A 64 -7.92 -3.47 13.97
C VAL A 64 -6.77 -4.22 13.30
N ILE A 65 -5.76 -3.48 12.86
CA ILE A 65 -4.56 -4.04 12.22
C ILE A 65 -3.40 -3.79 13.17
N ASP A 66 -2.69 -4.86 13.54
CA ASP A 66 -1.52 -4.73 14.41
C ASP A 66 -0.27 -4.30 13.63
N ASN A 67 0.82 -4.05 14.37
CA ASN A 67 2.11 -3.66 13.79
C ASN A 67 2.76 -4.74 12.91
N THR A 68 2.20 -5.96 12.88
CA THR A 68 2.64 -7.07 12.01
C THR A 68 1.79 -7.18 10.74
N GLY A 69 0.75 -6.35 10.61
CA GLY A 69 -0.20 -6.40 9.49
C GLY A 69 -1.31 -7.45 9.68
N THR A 70 -1.42 -8.07 10.85
CA THR A 70 -2.47 -9.05 11.13
C THR A 70 -3.78 -8.33 11.48
N LYS A 71 -4.89 -8.79 10.89
CA LYS A 71 -6.23 -8.25 11.12
C LYS A 71 -6.90 -8.95 12.29
N HIS A 72 -7.48 -8.17 13.20
CA HIS A 72 -8.26 -8.66 14.33
C HIS A 72 -9.66 -8.07 14.29
N ASP A 73 -10.66 -8.94 14.34
CA ASP A 73 -12.07 -8.53 14.42
C ASP A 73 -12.44 -8.19 15.86
N VAL A 74 -12.81 -6.93 16.11
CA VAL A 74 -13.44 -6.54 17.36
C VAL A 74 -14.93 -6.87 17.23
N LYS A 75 -15.39 -7.81 18.05
CA LYS A 75 -16.81 -8.21 18.06
C LYS A 75 -17.65 -7.18 18.80
N GLY A 76 -18.90 -7.01 18.35
CA GLY A 76 -19.87 -6.13 18.99
C GLY A 76 -20.70 -5.32 17.99
N VAL A 77 -21.64 -4.56 18.55
CA VAL A 77 -22.51 -3.64 17.83
C VAL A 77 -22.02 -2.21 18.09
N LYS A 78 -21.95 -1.43 17.03
CA LYS A 78 -21.53 -0.04 17.08
C LYS A 78 -22.54 0.85 17.83
N SER A 79 -22.06 1.64 18.79
CA SER A 79 -22.85 2.54 19.63
C SER A 79 -22.16 3.90 19.77
N THR A 80 -22.94 4.98 19.78
CA THR A 80 -22.47 6.35 20.06
C THR A 80 -22.56 6.72 21.54
N LEU A 81 -23.05 5.80 22.38
CA LEU A 81 -23.08 5.92 23.84
C LEU A 81 -22.23 4.79 24.47
N PRO A 82 -21.65 5.01 25.66
CA PRO A 82 -20.91 3.97 26.38
C PRO A 82 -21.79 2.74 26.60
N CYS A 83 -21.16 1.57 26.51
CA CYS A 83 -21.86 0.30 26.71
C CYS A 83 -22.43 0.21 28.14
N PRO A 84 -23.68 -0.23 28.30
CA PRO A 84 -24.29 -0.45 29.62
C PRO A 84 -23.62 -1.59 30.39
#